data_AF-A0A4R0DMU4-F1
#
_entry.id   AF-A0A4R0DMU4-F1
#
_cell.length_a   1.000
_cell.length_b   1.000
_cell.length_c   1.000
_cell.angle_alpha   90.00
_cell.angle_beta   90.00
_cell.angle_gamma   90.00
#
_symmetry.space_group_name_H-M   'P 1'
#
loop_
_entity.id
_entity.type
_entity.pdbx_description
1 polymer ?
#
loop_
_entity_poly.entity_id
_entity_poly.type
_entity_poly.pdbx_seq_one_letter_code
_entity_poly.pdbx_strand_id
1 'polypeptide(L)'
;MIFSTPDQIQRIASILYSYARLPFVSNNIPGAIMESVLATVRDAEVLDTYDFIDVLNKDTKIGWQVKSTQASTPVTWKRAKITNSSTLINDSLSSPEACQILGDAIIKFCNDHAQHSLDLYNLEEIGYSRLILHKNNKATYFEKKLCDKNSPLIFKSEDYYWEWSIPKKTDKKEQLPSFKGIRKLDRKKVWAWHGLGENQLHFTAEKEWWLPVGHINRIDFDMPTDIQKFTLEQILEMLEKGSN
;
A
#
# COMPACT_ATOMS: atom_id res chain seq x y z
N MET A 1 16.76 9.39 8.58
CA MET A 1 16.96 8.44 7.46
C MET A 1 15.69 7.62 7.31
N ILE A 2 15.05 7.66 6.14
CA ILE A 2 13.75 7.01 5.89
C ILE A 2 13.73 5.49 6.13
N PHE A 3 14.84 4.81 5.88
CA PHE A 3 14.92 3.35 5.98
C PHE A 3 15.21 2.87 7.40
N SER A 4 14.64 1.72 7.74
CA SER A 4 15.00 0.88 8.87
C SER A 4 16.43 0.38 8.75
N THR A 5 17.13 0.30 9.89
CA THR A 5 18.41 -0.41 9.96
C THR A 5 18.19 -1.93 9.76
N PRO A 6 19.24 -2.71 9.45
CA PRO A 6 19.13 -4.16 9.36
C PRO A 6 18.52 -4.79 10.63
N ASP A 7 18.91 -4.31 11.82
CA ASP A 7 18.36 -4.78 13.10
C ASP A 7 16.87 -4.44 13.25
N GLN A 8 16.45 -3.25 12.81
CA GLN A 8 15.04 -2.85 12.80
C GLN A 8 14.22 -3.73 11.84
N ILE A 9 14.73 -3.99 10.62
CA ILE A 9 14.07 -4.88 9.65
C ILE A 9 13.92 -6.30 10.22
N GLN A 10 14.97 -6.80 10.87
CA GLN A 10 14.92 -8.11 11.53
C GLN A 10 13.90 -8.13 12.67
N ARG A 11 13.84 -7.07 13.48
CA ARG A 11 12.86 -6.90 14.56
C ARG A 11 11.42 -6.86 14.03
N ILE A 12 11.18 -6.16 12.92
CA ILE A 12 9.88 -6.14 12.22
C ILE A 12 9.47 -7.57 11.85
N ALA A 13 10.35 -8.32 11.17
CA ALA A 13 10.07 -9.70 10.78
C ALA A 13 9.78 -10.60 11.99
N SER A 14 10.55 -10.47 13.08
CA SER A 14 10.35 -11.24 14.31
C SER A 14 9.00 -10.94 14.99
N ILE A 15 8.57 -9.68 15.04
CA ILE A 15 7.26 -9.33 15.59
C ILE A 15 6.13 -9.88 14.70
N LEU A 16 6.24 -9.72 13.38
CA LEU A 16 5.24 -10.23 12.43
C LEU A 16 5.13 -11.75 12.49
N TYR A 17 6.27 -12.45 12.57
CA TYR A 17 6.31 -13.90 12.79
C TYR A 17 5.59 -14.27 14.08
N SER A 18 5.87 -13.57 15.19
CA SER A 18 5.25 -13.84 16.49
C SER A 18 3.75 -13.58 16.48
N TYR A 19 3.30 -12.50 15.84
CA TYR A 19 1.87 -12.22 15.63
C TYR A 19 1.20 -13.34 14.83
N ALA A 20 1.84 -13.84 13.78
CA ALA A 20 1.30 -14.91 12.95
C ALA A 20 1.20 -16.27 13.66
N ARG A 21 1.83 -16.44 14.83
CA ARG A 21 1.70 -17.63 15.66
C ARG A 21 0.37 -17.67 16.42
N LEU A 22 -0.39 -16.58 16.47
CA LEU A 22 -1.67 -16.57 17.14
C LEU A 22 -2.67 -17.50 16.42
N PRO A 23 -3.48 -18.29 17.17
CA PRO A 23 -4.34 -19.34 16.60
C PRO A 23 -5.44 -18.80 15.68
N PHE A 24 -5.83 -17.54 15.85
CA PHE A 24 -6.86 -16.87 15.05
C PHE A 24 -6.29 -16.12 13.84
N VAL A 25 -4.96 -16.06 13.67
CA VAL A 25 -4.34 -15.43 12.50
C VAL A 25 -4.34 -16.41 11.34
N SER A 26 -5.05 -16.03 10.28
CA SER A 26 -5.13 -16.77 9.02
C SER A 26 -3.94 -16.46 8.11
N ASN A 27 -4.09 -16.64 6.80
CA ASN A 27 -3.09 -16.29 5.79
C ASN A 27 -3.04 -14.78 5.46
N ASN A 28 -3.42 -13.93 6.41
CA ASN A 28 -3.44 -12.48 6.26
C ASN A 28 -2.96 -11.80 7.55
N ILE A 29 -2.16 -10.74 7.39
CA ILE A 29 -1.78 -9.81 8.45
C ILE A 29 -2.43 -8.47 8.09
N PRO A 30 -3.34 -7.93 8.92
CA PRO A 30 -4.00 -6.65 8.65
C PRO A 30 -3.01 -5.47 8.53
N GLY A 31 -3.37 -4.45 7.75
CA GLY A 31 -2.59 -3.20 7.61
C GLY A 31 -2.30 -2.55 8.96
N ALA A 32 -3.32 -2.41 9.81
CA ALA A 32 -3.20 -1.86 11.17
C ALA A 32 -2.16 -2.57 12.05
N ILE A 33 -1.97 -3.88 11.87
CA ILE A 33 -0.92 -4.62 12.58
C ILE A 33 0.45 -4.22 12.04
N MET A 34 0.62 -4.16 10.72
CA MET A 34 1.87 -3.70 10.12
C MET A 34 2.21 -2.26 10.49
N GLU A 35 1.22 -1.36 10.53
CA GLU A 35 1.37 0.03 10.99
C GLU A 35 1.88 0.06 12.43
N SER A 36 1.25 -0.69 13.33
CA SER A 36 1.65 -0.77 14.75
C SER A 36 3.06 -1.36 14.93
N VAL A 37 3.42 -2.38 14.15
CA VAL A 37 4.76 -2.97 14.16
C VAL A 37 5.81 -1.95 13.70
N LEU A 38 5.54 -1.25 12.59
CA LEU A 38 6.45 -0.23 12.09
C LEU A 38 6.61 0.89 13.11
N ALA A 39 5.51 1.40 13.66
CA ALA A 39 5.49 2.43 14.68
C ALA A 39 6.34 2.05 15.90
N THR A 40 6.17 0.82 16.39
CA THR A 40 6.93 0.28 17.54
C THR A 40 8.43 0.16 17.27
N VAL A 41 8.82 -0.23 16.06
CA VAL A 41 10.24 -0.44 15.73
C VAL A 41 10.96 0.87 15.38
N ARG A 42 10.22 1.84 14.86
CA ARG A 42 10.71 3.15 14.40
C ARG A 42 10.54 4.27 15.41
N ASP A 43 10.11 3.96 16.63
CA ASP A 43 9.76 4.92 17.67
C ASP A 43 8.88 6.04 17.11
N ALA A 44 7.83 5.62 16.41
CA ALA A 44 6.91 6.45 15.64
C ALA A 44 5.48 6.23 16.15
N GLU A 45 4.54 7.05 15.68
CA GLU A 45 3.12 6.96 16.02
C GLU A 45 2.29 6.54 14.79
N VAL A 46 1.25 5.74 15.02
CA VAL A 46 0.23 5.47 14.00
C VAL A 46 -0.74 6.64 13.98
N LEU A 47 -1.07 7.15 12.80
CA LEU A 47 -2.03 8.22 12.61
C LEU A 47 -3.44 7.64 12.45
N ASP A 48 -4.38 8.09 13.26
CA ASP A 48 -5.80 7.76 13.09
C ASP A 48 -6.49 8.80 12.18
N THR A 49 -6.02 8.90 10.94
CA THR A 49 -6.50 9.88 9.94
C THR A 49 -6.65 9.24 8.55
N TYR A 50 -7.24 9.97 7.61
CA TYR A 50 -7.38 9.55 6.21
C TYR A 50 -6.29 10.12 5.29
N ASP A 51 -5.16 10.53 5.88
CA ASP A 51 -4.06 11.16 5.16
C ASP A 51 -3.32 10.17 4.26
N PHE A 52 -2.23 10.62 3.62
CA PHE A 52 -1.48 9.75 2.74
C PHE A 52 -0.55 8.81 3.50
N ILE A 53 0.03 9.29 4.61
CA ILE A 53 0.86 8.51 5.51
C ILE A 53 0.03 7.91 6.63
N ASP A 54 0.40 6.70 7.06
CA ASP A 54 -0.26 5.96 8.13
C ASP A 54 0.58 5.97 9.43
N VAL A 55 1.90 6.15 9.31
CA VAL A 55 2.85 6.18 10.45
C VAL A 55 3.74 7.41 10.34
N LEU A 56 3.98 8.09 11.47
CA LEU A 56 4.73 9.34 11.58
C LEU A 56 5.80 9.26 12.67
N ASN A 57 7.04 9.59 12.34
CA ASN A 57 8.05 9.95 13.33
C ASN A 57 8.26 11.47 13.29
N LYS A 58 7.74 12.18 14.30
CA LYS A 58 7.78 13.65 14.38
C LYS A 58 9.20 14.19 14.53
N ASP A 59 10.02 13.54 15.35
CA ASP A 59 11.38 14.00 15.66
C ASP A 59 12.29 13.98 14.43
N THR A 60 12.15 12.92 13.63
CA THR A 60 12.92 12.75 12.39
C THR A 60 12.21 13.30 11.16
N LYS A 61 10.98 13.80 11.31
CA LYS A 61 10.13 14.35 10.24
C LYS A 61 9.95 13.38 9.08
N ILE A 62 9.68 12.12 9.40
CA ILE A 62 9.54 11.06 8.42
C ILE A 62 8.14 10.44 8.53
N GLY A 63 7.49 10.26 7.39
CA GLY A 63 6.23 9.54 7.30
C GLY A 63 6.33 8.27 6.46
N TRP A 64 5.46 7.29 6.73
CA TRP A 64 5.34 6.08 5.92
C TRP A 64 3.90 5.84 5.51
N GLN A 65 3.70 5.51 4.25
CA GLN A 65 2.50 4.81 3.80
C GLN A 65 2.72 3.30 3.92
N VAL A 66 1.79 2.62 4.59
CA VAL A 66 1.90 1.21 4.95
C VAL A 66 0.89 0.40 4.16
N LYS A 67 1.32 -0.75 3.61
CA LYS A 67 0.42 -1.70 2.94
C LYS A 67 0.75 -3.14 3.33
N SER A 68 -0.26 -3.89 3.75
CA SER A 68 -0.17 -5.33 3.99
C SER A 68 -1.24 -6.08 3.21
N THR A 69 -0.84 -6.97 2.31
CA THR A 69 -1.75 -7.77 1.47
C THR A 69 -1.06 -9.02 0.94
N GLN A 70 -1.86 -9.96 0.44
CA GLN A 70 -1.36 -11.11 -0.32
C GLN A 70 -0.76 -10.71 -1.67
N ALA A 71 0.24 -11.46 -2.14
CA ALA A 71 0.94 -11.24 -3.41
C ALA A 71 0.05 -11.29 -4.66
N SER A 72 -1.11 -11.96 -4.56
CA SER A 72 -2.11 -12.05 -5.64
C SER A 72 -3.13 -10.92 -5.63
N THR A 73 -3.19 -10.13 -4.56
CA THR A 73 -4.19 -9.07 -4.39
C THR A 73 -3.64 -7.75 -4.90
N PRO A 74 -4.30 -7.08 -5.86
CA PRO A 74 -3.92 -5.73 -6.27
C PRO A 74 -3.91 -4.78 -5.06
N VAL A 75 -2.87 -3.95 -4.97
CA VAL A 75 -2.80 -2.93 -3.91
C VAL A 75 -3.79 -1.84 -4.26
N THR A 76 -4.77 -1.61 -3.38
CA THR A 76 -5.56 -0.37 -3.43
C THR A 76 -4.66 0.75 -2.92
N TRP A 77 -4.24 1.60 -3.85
CA TRP A 77 -3.36 2.74 -3.56
C TRP A 77 -4.10 3.74 -2.68
N LYS A 78 -5.25 4.23 -3.18
CA LYS A 78 -6.18 5.09 -2.45
C LYS A 78 -7.60 4.93 -3.01
N ARG A 79 -8.60 5.39 -2.27
CA ARG A 79 -9.94 5.64 -2.81
C ARG A 79 -9.93 7.03 -3.44
N ALA A 80 -9.73 7.09 -4.74
CA ALA A 80 -9.54 8.33 -5.48
C ALA A 80 -10.88 9.05 -5.72
N LYS A 81 -11.15 10.05 -4.88
CA LYS A 81 -12.35 10.90 -4.97
C LYS A 81 -12.03 12.12 -5.83
N ILE A 82 -12.21 11.97 -7.14
CA ILE A 82 -11.89 13.03 -8.11
C ILE A 82 -13.00 14.10 -8.09
N THR A 83 -12.60 15.37 -7.98
CA THR A 83 -13.52 16.50 -8.05
C THR A 83 -14.15 16.56 -9.45
N ASN A 84 -15.47 16.78 -9.53
CA ASN A 84 -16.24 16.75 -10.79
C ASN A 84 -16.09 15.42 -11.57
N SER A 85 -15.90 14.30 -10.86
CA SER A 85 -15.68 12.98 -11.47
C SER A 85 -16.75 12.61 -12.49
N SER A 86 -18.03 12.88 -12.24
CA SER A 86 -19.11 12.56 -13.17
C SER A 86 -18.95 13.25 -14.53
N THR A 87 -18.62 14.55 -14.52
CA THR A 87 -18.37 15.31 -15.75
C THR A 87 -17.14 14.78 -16.47
N LEU A 88 -16.02 14.62 -15.75
CA LEU A 88 -14.77 14.13 -16.33
C LEU A 88 -14.91 12.70 -16.91
N ILE A 89 -15.69 11.83 -16.25
CA ILE A 89 -15.99 10.50 -16.76
C ILE A 89 -16.78 10.60 -18.07
N ASN A 90 -17.87 11.39 -18.10
CA ASN A 90 -18.68 11.53 -19.30
C ASN A 90 -17.87 12.10 -20.48
N ASP A 91 -17.06 13.14 -20.22
CA ASP A 91 -16.20 13.75 -21.23
C ASP A 91 -15.13 12.77 -21.72
N SER A 92 -14.55 11.96 -20.84
CA SER A 92 -13.52 10.98 -21.22
C SER A 92 -13.98 9.95 -22.26
N LEU A 93 -15.30 9.77 -22.46
CA LEU A 93 -15.84 8.87 -23.47
C LEU A 93 -15.76 9.44 -24.90
N SER A 94 -15.51 10.74 -25.07
CA SER A 94 -15.54 11.39 -26.39
C SER A 94 -14.21 11.34 -27.14
N SER A 95 -13.06 11.37 -26.45
CA SER A 95 -11.75 11.37 -27.10
C SER A 95 -10.59 10.89 -26.20
N PRO A 96 -9.44 10.50 -26.80
CA PRO A 96 -8.22 10.19 -26.05
C PRO A 96 -7.69 11.36 -25.21
N GLU A 97 -7.84 12.59 -25.68
CA GLU A 97 -7.42 13.80 -24.95
C GLU A 97 -8.28 13.99 -23.69
N ALA A 98 -9.59 13.76 -23.79
CA ALA A 98 -10.49 13.81 -22.64
C ALA A 98 -10.18 12.67 -21.63
N CYS A 99 -9.81 11.48 -22.10
CA CYS A 99 -9.25 10.43 -21.25
C CYS A 99 -7.99 10.92 -20.52
N GLN A 100 -7.08 11.60 -21.22
CA GLN A 100 -5.86 12.10 -20.58
C GLN A 100 -6.20 13.10 -19.47
N ILE A 101 -7.15 14.02 -19.66
CA ILE A 101 -7.57 14.98 -18.63
C ILE A 101 -8.06 14.27 -17.36
N LEU A 102 -8.92 13.26 -17.48
CA LEU A 102 -9.37 12.46 -16.33
C LEU A 102 -8.20 11.71 -15.67
N GLY A 103 -7.29 11.16 -16.48
CA GLY A 103 -6.10 10.46 -16.00
C GLY A 103 -5.15 11.37 -15.23
N ASP A 104 -4.92 12.57 -15.74
CA ASP A 104 -4.10 13.60 -15.11
C ASP A 104 -4.72 14.03 -13.77
N ALA A 105 -6.05 14.15 -13.69
CA ALA A 105 -6.73 14.42 -12.44
C ALA A 105 -6.51 13.30 -11.38
N ILE A 106 -6.46 12.03 -11.80
CA ILE A 106 -6.16 10.90 -10.91
C ILE A 106 -4.71 10.94 -10.41
N ILE A 107 -3.74 11.20 -11.30
CA ILE A 107 -2.33 11.32 -10.91
C ILE A 107 -2.13 12.53 -9.99
N LYS A 108 -2.73 13.67 -10.34
CA LYS A 108 -2.71 14.88 -9.53
C LYS A 108 -3.27 14.59 -8.14
N PHE A 109 -4.42 13.92 -8.03
CA PHE A 109 -5.01 13.52 -6.75
C PHE A 109 -4.02 12.72 -5.89
N CYS A 110 -3.29 11.76 -6.48
CA CYS A 110 -2.31 10.97 -5.74
C CYS A 110 -1.14 11.82 -5.22
N ASN A 111 -0.59 12.69 -6.08
CA ASN A 111 0.53 13.56 -5.72
C ASN A 111 0.12 14.64 -4.72
N ASP A 112 -1.05 15.25 -4.87
CA ASP A 112 -1.59 16.26 -3.96
C ASP A 112 -1.73 15.70 -2.54
N HIS A 113 -2.17 14.45 -2.39
CA HIS A 113 -2.29 13.82 -1.07
C HIS A 113 -0.93 13.60 -0.39
N ALA A 114 0.10 13.22 -1.16
CA ALA A 114 1.45 13.09 -0.66
C ALA A 114 2.02 14.47 -0.27
N GLN A 115 1.87 15.47 -1.14
CA GLN A 115 2.25 16.86 -0.87
C GLN A 115 1.55 17.41 0.38
N HIS A 116 0.24 17.20 0.49
CA HIS A 116 -0.51 17.63 1.66
C HIS A 116 0.04 17.04 2.94
N SER A 117 0.44 15.75 2.94
CA SER A 117 1.05 15.12 4.11
C SER A 117 2.45 15.64 4.41
N LEU A 118 3.27 15.92 3.37
CA LEU A 118 4.56 16.60 3.53
C LEU A 118 4.39 17.94 4.25
N ASP A 119 3.40 18.74 3.83
CA ASP A 119 3.17 20.08 4.37
C ASP A 119 2.54 20.04 5.76
N LEU A 120 1.48 19.25 5.95
CA LEU A 120 0.72 19.16 7.19
C LEU A 120 1.58 18.71 8.37
N TYR A 121 2.44 17.71 8.13
CA TYR A 121 3.30 17.13 9.17
C TYR A 121 4.74 17.65 9.11
N ASN A 122 5.03 18.62 8.23
CA ASN A 122 6.37 19.19 8.00
C ASN A 122 7.44 18.10 7.80
N LEU A 123 7.14 17.14 6.92
CA LEU A 123 8.00 15.99 6.65
C LEU A 123 9.15 16.37 5.73
N GLU A 124 10.30 15.73 5.94
CA GLU A 124 11.41 15.76 5.00
C GLU A 124 11.26 14.64 3.95
N GLU A 125 10.78 13.46 4.33
CA GLU A 125 10.68 12.28 3.46
C GLU A 125 9.40 11.48 3.72
N ILE A 126 8.85 10.89 2.66
CA ILE A 126 7.80 9.86 2.73
C ILE A 126 8.33 8.54 2.18
N GLY A 127 8.17 7.48 2.97
CA GLY A 127 8.48 6.11 2.59
C GLY A 127 7.23 5.27 2.36
N TYR A 128 7.48 4.09 1.82
CA TYR A 128 6.53 3.02 1.61
C TYR A 128 7.01 1.81 2.37
N SER A 129 6.21 1.34 3.32
CA SER A 129 6.47 0.14 4.12
C SER A 129 5.50 -0.95 3.70
N ARG A 130 6.03 -2.08 3.23
CA ARG A 130 5.27 -3.06 2.47
C ARG A 130 5.47 -4.47 2.98
N LEU A 131 4.38 -5.10 3.42
CA LEU A 131 4.34 -6.51 3.81
C LEU A 131 3.53 -7.35 2.81
N ILE A 132 4.20 -8.25 2.11
CA ILE A 132 3.60 -9.16 1.13
C ILE A 132 3.50 -10.56 1.72
N LEU A 133 2.32 -11.16 1.64
CA LEU A 133 2.08 -12.55 2.04
C LEU A 133 1.99 -13.44 0.80
N HIS A 134 2.85 -14.45 0.72
CA HIS A 134 2.92 -15.38 -0.40
C HIS A 134 2.18 -16.68 -0.09
N LYS A 135 1.72 -17.37 -1.13
CA LYS A 135 0.98 -18.64 -0.98
C LYS A 135 1.82 -19.79 -0.44
N ASN A 136 3.14 -19.72 -0.57
CA ASN A 136 4.10 -20.74 -0.15
C ASN A 136 4.54 -20.59 1.32
N ASN A 137 3.67 -20.04 2.17
CA ASN A 137 3.97 -19.80 3.59
C ASN A 137 5.19 -18.90 3.82
N LYS A 138 5.47 -17.98 2.88
CA LYS A 138 6.52 -16.97 3.00
C LYS A 138 5.93 -15.58 3.10
N ALA A 139 6.67 -14.68 3.72
CA ALA A 139 6.39 -13.26 3.73
C ALA A 139 7.63 -12.48 3.24
N THR A 140 7.36 -11.34 2.60
CA THR A 140 8.38 -10.36 2.24
C THR A 140 8.02 -9.03 2.87
N TYR A 141 8.92 -8.46 3.65
CA TYR A 141 8.84 -7.08 4.09
C TYR A 141 9.88 -6.25 3.35
N PHE A 142 9.53 -5.05 2.87
CA PHE A 142 10.50 -4.11 2.35
C PHE A 142 10.10 -2.65 2.54
N GLU A 143 11.09 -1.76 2.41
CA GLU A 143 10.89 -0.31 2.48
C GLU A 143 11.47 0.42 1.27
N LYS A 144 10.72 1.37 0.72
CA LYS A 144 11.13 2.20 -0.42
C LYS A 144 10.85 3.68 -0.14
N LYS A 145 11.72 4.59 -0.56
CA LYS A 145 11.41 6.02 -0.56
C LYS A 145 10.43 6.33 -1.69
N LEU A 146 9.37 7.08 -1.40
CA LEU A 146 8.37 7.52 -2.38
C LEU A 146 8.69 8.90 -2.92
N CYS A 147 8.83 9.87 -2.02
CA CYS A 147 9.11 11.26 -2.35
C CYS A 147 9.76 11.98 -1.16
N ASP A 148 10.18 13.23 -1.38
CA ASP A 148 10.67 14.12 -0.34
C ASP A 148 10.18 15.55 -0.59
N LYS A 149 10.46 16.44 0.37
CA LYS A 149 10.07 17.84 0.32
C LYS A 149 10.58 18.59 -0.92
N ASN A 150 11.70 18.16 -1.50
CA ASN A 150 12.28 18.80 -2.69
C ASN A 150 11.79 18.16 -4.00
N SER A 151 11.29 16.92 -3.94
CA SER A 151 10.74 16.16 -5.06
C SER A 151 9.46 15.43 -4.61
N PRO A 152 8.34 16.16 -4.47
CA PRO A 152 7.13 15.65 -3.81
C PRO A 152 6.26 14.76 -4.70
N LEU A 153 6.47 14.79 -6.02
CA LEU A 153 5.68 14.02 -6.98
C LEU A 153 6.12 12.55 -6.97
N ILE A 154 5.19 11.66 -6.63
CA ILE A 154 5.42 10.20 -6.65
C ILE A 154 5.29 9.67 -8.09
N PHE A 155 4.37 10.25 -8.85
CA PHE A 155 4.06 9.84 -10.22
C PHE A 155 4.06 11.03 -11.17
N LYS A 156 4.44 10.79 -12.41
CA LYS A 156 4.43 11.80 -13.48
C LYS A 156 3.29 11.49 -14.45
N SER A 157 2.41 12.46 -14.66
CA SER A 157 1.24 12.26 -15.53
C SER A 157 1.64 11.92 -16.97
N GLU A 158 2.72 12.52 -17.44
CA GLU A 158 3.26 12.33 -18.78
C GLU A 158 3.71 10.89 -19.06
N ASP A 159 4.00 10.10 -18.03
CA ASP A 159 4.42 8.70 -18.17
C ASP A 159 3.27 7.79 -18.63
N TYR A 160 2.02 8.26 -18.54
CA TYR A 160 0.82 7.46 -18.78
C TYR A 160 -0.03 8.00 -19.91
N TYR A 161 -0.71 7.08 -20.59
CA TYR A 161 -1.92 7.37 -21.34
C TYR A 161 -3.07 6.56 -20.75
N TRP A 162 -4.30 7.01 -20.97
CA TRP A 162 -5.47 6.46 -20.28
C TRP A 162 -6.55 5.99 -21.24
N GLU A 163 -7.25 4.92 -20.87
CA GLU A 163 -8.35 4.36 -21.65
C GLU A 163 -9.31 3.56 -20.75
N TRP A 164 -10.58 3.49 -21.14
CA TRP A 164 -11.55 2.62 -20.49
C TRP A 164 -11.32 1.14 -20.83
N SER A 165 -11.54 0.25 -19.86
CA SER A 165 -11.57 -1.18 -20.12
C SER A 165 -12.89 -1.61 -20.72
N ILE A 166 -12.85 -2.63 -21.58
CA ILE A 166 -14.05 -3.31 -22.03
C ILE A 166 -14.76 -3.93 -20.81
N PRO A 167 -16.09 -3.76 -20.64
CA PRO A 167 -16.85 -4.42 -19.58
C PRO A 167 -16.61 -5.93 -19.60
N LYS A 168 -16.45 -6.54 -18.42
CA LYS A 168 -16.35 -8.00 -18.30
C LYS A 168 -17.67 -8.54 -17.78
N LYS A 169 -18.32 -9.39 -18.58
CA LYS A 169 -19.41 -10.24 -18.11
C LYS A 169 -18.79 -11.41 -17.34
N THR A 170 -19.17 -11.55 -16.07
CA THR A 170 -18.87 -12.74 -15.28
C THR A 170 -20.17 -13.43 -14.91
N ASP A 171 -20.13 -14.73 -14.63
CA ASP A 171 -21.31 -15.56 -14.32
C ASP A 171 -22.13 -15.05 -13.13
N LYS A 172 -21.55 -14.16 -12.29
CA LYS A 172 -22.16 -13.67 -11.05
C LYS A 172 -22.51 -12.17 -11.06
N LYS A 173 -21.88 -11.36 -11.91
CA LYS A 173 -22.14 -9.91 -12.02
C LYS A 173 -21.47 -9.31 -13.26
N GLU A 174 -22.09 -8.30 -13.86
CA GLU A 174 -21.40 -7.43 -14.81
C GLU A 174 -20.39 -6.54 -14.06
N GLN A 175 -19.12 -6.62 -14.43
CA GLN A 175 -18.11 -5.71 -13.92
C GLN A 175 -18.07 -4.46 -14.79
N LEU A 176 -18.38 -3.32 -14.17
CA LEU A 176 -18.28 -2.01 -14.81
C LEU A 176 -16.85 -1.77 -15.34
N PRO A 177 -16.71 -1.03 -16.46
CA PRO A 177 -15.41 -0.57 -16.94
C PRO A 177 -14.56 0.07 -15.85
N SER A 178 -13.29 -0.34 -15.80
CA SER A 178 -12.23 0.35 -15.07
C SER A 178 -11.51 1.31 -16.01
N PHE A 179 -11.11 2.46 -15.50
CA PHE A 179 -10.26 3.40 -16.21
C PHE A 179 -8.79 3.02 -16.01
N LYS A 180 -8.11 2.65 -17.08
CA LYS A 180 -6.75 2.09 -17.03
C LYS A 180 -5.73 3.16 -17.33
N GLY A 181 -4.73 3.30 -16.46
CA GLY A 181 -3.52 4.06 -16.75
C GLY A 181 -2.44 3.11 -17.27
N ILE A 182 -1.96 3.36 -18.48
CA ILE A 182 -0.99 2.52 -19.17
C ILE A 182 0.29 3.32 -19.36
N ARG A 183 1.41 2.77 -18.92
CA ARG A 183 2.71 3.43 -19.06
C ARG A 183 3.11 3.48 -20.54
N LYS A 184 3.49 4.66 -21.03
CA LYS A 184 3.84 4.89 -22.43
C LYS A 184 5.08 4.10 -22.86
N LEU A 185 6.09 4.05 -21.98
CA LEU A 185 7.40 3.44 -22.26
C LEU A 185 7.30 1.98 -22.71
N ASP A 186 6.50 1.17 -22.01
CA ASP A 186 6.47 -0.29 -22.17
C ASP A 186 5.05 -0.85 -22.36
N ARG A 187 4.05 0.04 -22.48
CA ARG A 187 2.62 -0.29 -22.69
C ARG A 187 2.04 -1.15 -21.56
N LYS A 188 2.64 -1.15 -20.38
CA LYS A 188 2.18 -1.95 -19.25
C LYS A 188 1.05 -1.25 -18.49
N LYS A 189 0.04 -2.02 -18.08
CA LYS A 189 -1.03 -1.52 -17.21
C LYS A 189 -0.48 -1.23 -15.81
N VAL A 190 -0.49 0.03 -15.43
CA VAL A 190 0.00 0.51 -14.13
C VAL A 190 -1.16 0.77 -13.18
N TRP A 191 -2.25 1.32 -13.69
CA TRP A 191 -3.39 1.75 -12.89
C TRP A 191 -4.68 1.07 -13.34
N ALA A 192 -5.59 0.86 -12.40
CA ALA A 192 -6.99 0.60 -12.66
C ALA A 192 -7.84 1.37 -11.66
N TRP A 193 -8.62 2.34 -12.14
CA TRP A 193 -9.55 3.11 -11.33
C TRP A 193 -10.98 2.66 -11.56
N HIS A 194 -11.67 2.29 -10.48
CA HIS A 194 -13.05 1.81 -10.49
C HIS A 194 -14.04 2.94 -10.15
N GLY A 195 -13.89 4.08 -10.84
CA GLY A 195 -14.63 5.33 -10.57
C GLY A 195 -16.14 5.30 -10.80
N LEU A 196 -16.65 4.34 -11.58
CA LEU A 196 -18.08 4.16 -11.82
C LEU A 196 -18.82 3.46 -10.65
N GLY A 197 -18.08 2.95 -9.66
CA GLY A 197 -18.67 2.24 -8.52
C GLY A 197 -18.04 2.60 -7.19
N GLU A 198 -16.81 2.14 -6.95
CA GLU A 198 -16.20 2.15 -5.60
C GLU A 198 -15.11 3.22 -5.43
N ASN A 199 -14.73 3.91 -6.51
CA ASN A 199 -13.63 4.88 -6.55
C ASN A 199 -12.26 4.30 -6.13
N GLN A 200 -12.10 2.97 -6.13
CA GLN A 200 -10.82 2.35 -5.81
C GLN A 200 -9.82 2.57 -6.94
N LEU A 201 -8.65 3.12 -6.61
CA LEU A 201 -7.51 3.17 -7.51
C LEU A 201 -6.54 2.06 -7.14
N HIS A 202 -6.43 1.05 -8.00
CA HIS A 202 -5.48 -0.04 -7.84
C HIS A 202 -4.17 0.29 -8.54
N PHE A 203 -3.06 0.10 -7.83
CA PHE A 203 -1.73 0.17 -8.39
C PHE A 203 -1.29 -1.22 -8.83
N THR A 204 -1.56 -1.57 -10.09
CA THR A 204 -1.37 -2.93 -10.60
C THR A 204 0.07 -3.26 -10.94
N ALA A 205 0.92 -2.26 -11.17
CA ALA A 205 2.35 -2.45 -11.41
C ALA A 205 3.21 -2.42 -10.14
N GLU A 206 2.61 -2.41 -8.94
CA GLU A 206 3.34 -2.31 -7.66
C GLU A 206 4.43 -3.39 -7.47
N LYS A 207 4.32 -4.55 -8.13
CA LYS A 207 5.37 -5.58 -8.15
C LYS A 207 6.72 -5.08 -8.68
N GLU A 208 6.73 -4.04 -9.51
CA GLU A 208 7.98 -3.42 -9.99
C GLU A 208 8.69 -2.61 -8.90
N TRP A 209 8.00 -2.27 -7.81
CA TRP A 209 8.59 -1.61 -6.67
C TRP A 209 9.19 -2.59 -5.66
N TRP A 210 8.91 -3.89 -5.81
CA TRP A 210 9.45 -4.91 -4.93
C TRP A 210 10.96 -4.97 -5.11
N LEU A 211 11.68 -4.71 -4.02
CA LEU A 211 13.13 -4.77 -4.01
C LEU A 211 13.60 -6.20 -4.30
N PRO A 212 14.75 -6.43 -4.95
CA PRO A 212 15.25 -7.78 -5.21
C PRO A 212 15.62 -8.52 -3.91
N VAL A 213 15.63 -9.85 -3.96
CA VAL A 213 16.07 -10.71 -2.83
C VAL A 213 17.49 -10.30 -2.41
N GLY A 214 17.72 -10.17 -1.11
CA GLY A 214 19.02 -9.77 -0.54
C GLY A 214 19.27 -8.26 -0.52
N HIS A 215 18.32 -7.43 -0.98
CA HIS A 215 18.43 -5.98 -0.84
C HIS A 215 18.42 -5.55 0.63
N ILE A 216 19.24 -4.57 1.02
CA ILE A 216 19.42 -4.13 2.42
C ILE A 216 18.12 -3.70 3.12
N ASN A 217 17.19 -3.12 2.36
CA ASN A 217 15.88 -2.66 2.84
C ASN A 217 14.76 -3.71 2.68
N ARG A 218 15.11 -5.00 2.53
CA ARG A 218 14.17 -6.11 2.34
C ARG A 218 14.54 -7.26 3.27
N ILE A 219 13.53 -7.94 3.78
CA ILE A 219 13.67 -9.24 4.43
C ILE A 219 12.60 -10.20 3.93
N ASP A 220 13.02 -11.43 3.68
CA ASP A 220 12.16 -12.56 3.40
C ASP A 220 12.21 -13.52 4.58
N PHE A 221 11.05 -14.01 5.02
CA PHE A 221 10.97 -14.93 6.14
C PHE A 221 9.83 -15.93 5.96
N ASP A 222 9.99 -17.10 6.56
CA ASP A 222 8.94 -18.12 6.59
C ASP A 222 7.91 -17.77 7.66
N MET A 223 6.63 -17.94 7.31
CA MET A 223 5.53 -17.80 8.25
C MET A 223 5.44 -19.07 9.12
N PRO A 224 4.93 -18.98 10.36
CA PRO A 224 4.84 -20.14 11.24
C PRO A 224 3.93 -21.22 10.64
N THR A 225 4.39 -22.48 10.69
CA THR A 225 3.54 -23.65 10.40
C THR A 225 2.53 -23.86 11.53
N ASP A 226 1.51 -24.70 11.30
CA ASP A 226 0.48 -24.96 12.30
C ASP A 226 1.04 -25.52 13.63
N ILE A 227 2.13 -26.30 13.57
CA ILE A 227 2.82 -26.83 14.76
C ILE A 227 3.54 -25.72 15.55
N GLN A 228 3.92 -24.62 14.89
CA GLN A 228 4.60 -23.49 15.52
C GLN A 228 3.62 -22.45 16.08
N LYS A 229 2.34 -22.53 15.72
CA LYS A 229 1.30 -21.66 16.26
C LYS A 229 0.98 -22.03 17.70
N PHE A 230 0.57 -21.04 18.47
CA PHE A 230 0.02 -21.26 19.80
C PHE A 230 -1.35 -21.92 19.68
N THR A 231 -1.67 -22.81 20.62
CA THR A 231 -3.05 -23.27 20.78
C THR A 231 -3.90 -22.18 21.43
N LEU A 232 -5.23 -22.31 21.34
CA LEU A 232 -6.13 -21.36 22.00
C LEU A 232 -5.92 -21.39 23.52
N GLU A 233 -5.74 -22.57 24.10
CA GLU A 233 -5.51 -22.79 25.53
C GLU A 233 -4.25 -22.07 26.00
N GLN A 234 -3.15 -22.17 25.24
CA GLN A 234 -1.90 -21.48 25.57
C GLN A 234 -2.08 -19.95 25.63
N ILE A 235 -2.86 -19.38 24.71
CA ILE A 235 -3.14 -17.94 24.71
C ILE A 235 -4.03 -17.55 25.90
N LEU A 236 -5.05 -18.34 26.21
CA LEU A 236 -5.94 -18.08 27.35
C LEU A 236 -5.17 -18.11 28.68
N GLU A 237 -4.26 -19.07 28.86
CA GLU A 237 -3.40 -19.14 30.04
C GLU A 237 -2.45 -17.94 30.16
N MET A 238 -1.90 -17.46 29.03
CA MET A 238 -1.03 -16.27 29.03
C MET A 238 -1.79 -15.01 29.44
N LEU A 239 -3.04 -14.85 28.99
CA LEU A 239 -3.89 -13.71 29.34
C LEU A 239 -4.32 -13.75 30.81
N GLU A 240 -4.63 -14.93 31.35
CA GLU A 240 -4.97 -15.12 32.76
C GLU A 240 -3.79 -14.77 33.67
N LYS A 241 -2.57 -15.20 33.30
CA LYS A 241 -1.35 -14.95 34.10
C LYS A 241 -0.80 -13.53 33.95
N GLY A 242 -1.01 -12.88 32.80
CA GLY A 242 -0.54 -11.52 32.54
C GLY A 242 -1.41 -10.40 33.13
N SER A 243 -2.49 -10.75 33.82
CA SER A 243 -3.42 -9.80 34.46
C SER A 243 -3.12 -9.56 35.95
N ASN A 244 -1.98 -10.06 36.46
CA ASN A 244 -1.44 -9.82 37.80
C ASN A 244 -0.17 -8.96 37.73
#